data_AF-A0A1J4KG48-F1
#
_entry.id   AF-A0A1J4KG48-F1
#
_cell.length_a   1.000
_cell.length_b   1.000
_cell.length_c   1.000
_cell.angle_alpha   90.00
_cell.angle_beta   90.00
_cell.angle_gamma   90.00
#
_symmetry.space_group_name_H-M   'P 1'
#
loop_
_entity.id
_entity.type
_entity.pdbx_description
1 polymer ?
#
loop_
_entity_poly.entity_id
_entity_poly.type
_entity_poly.pdbx_seq_one_letter_code
_entity_poly.pdbx_strand_id
1 'polypeptide(L)'
;MPDNIYLDDITDDDNRDYVADYFKSPTKKKGKEASNIQKLLGNFDYNNSRAWKEIKILFSSGIRHTELISIATVLISIYNLPKVSRPHRRSFPLLVKWFDDNWEKIQPIISKISLLDKERVPINSQREMCDNKK
;
A
#
# COMPACT_ATOMS: atom_id res chain seq x y z
N MET A 1 -19.55 7.67 34.98
CA MET A 1 -19.50 6.19 34.95
C MET A 1 -20.86 5.78 34.44
N PRO A 2 -21.04 5.23 33.22
CA PRO A 2 -22.35 4.74 32.83
C PRO A 2 -22.58 3.38 33.50
N ASP A 3 -23.77 3.23 34.05
CA ASP A 3 -24.23 2.08 34.82
C ASP A 3 -24.33 0.82 33.97
N ASN A 4 -23.88 -0.31 34.52
CA ASN A 4 -24.06 -1.63 33.92
C ASN A 4 -25.55 -1.99 33.97
N ILE A 5 -26.19 -2.13 32.82
CA ILE A 5 -27.53 -2.69 32.70
C ILE A 5 -27.39 -4.22 32.63
N TYR A 6 -27.90 -4.92 33.64
CA TYR A 6 -27.97 -6.39 33.70
C TYR A 6 -29.01 -6.93 32.70
N LEU A 7 -28.70 -8.06 32.07
CA LEU A 7 -29.30 -8.56 30.83
C LEU A 7 -30.42 -9.60 31.05
N ASP A 8 -30.98 -9.68 32.26
CA ASP A 8 -31.76 -10.85 32.66
C ASP A 8 -33.28 -10.58 32.78
N ASP A 9 -33.76 -9.35 32.56
CA ASP A 9 -35.17 -8.96 32.81
C ASP A 9 -35.95 -8.47 31.56
N ILE A 10 -35.59 -8.88 30.34
CA ILE A 10 -36.43 -8.59 29.15
C ILE A 10 -36.64 -9.85 28.33
N THR A 11 -37.56 -10.69 28.79
CA THR A 11 -38.32 -11.58 27.90
C THR A 11 -39.81 -11.35 28.14
N ASP A 12 -40.29 -10.17 27.74
CA ASP A 12 -41.68 -10.03 27.31
C ASP A 12 -41.72 -10.18 25.77
N ASP A 13 -42.51 -11.16 25.34
CA ASP A 13 -42.46 -11.91 24.07
C ASP A 13 -43.01 -11.15 22.84
N ASP A 14 -42.90 -9.82 22.79
CA ASP A 14 -43.61 -9.02 21.76
C ASP A 14 -42.75 -7.97 21.01
N ASN A 15 -41.42 -8.03 21.08
CA ASN A 15 -40.60 -7.03 20.38
C ASN A 15 -39.22 -7.52 19.86
N ARG A 16 -39.23 -8.57 19.02
CA ARG A 16 -38.00 -9.07 18.34
C ARG A 16 -37.39 -8.13 17.31
N ASP A 17 -38.15 -7.18 16.77
CA ASP A 17 -37.64 -6.28 15.72
C ASP A 17 -36.75 -5.16 16.27
N TYR A 18 -36.93 -4.76 17.54
CA TYR A 18 -36.20 -3.62 18.10
C TYR A 18 -34.72 -3.93 18.42
N VAL A 19 -34.41 -5.18 18.76
CA VAL A 19 -33.03 -5.62 19.08
C VAL A 19 -32.16 -5.84 17.84
N ALA A 20 -32.77 -6.12 16.67
CA ALA A 20 -32.02 -6.42 15.44
C ALA A 20 -31.29 -5.20 14.84
N ASP A 21 -31.82 -3.99 15.05
CA ASP A 21 -31.22 -2.77 14.50
C ASP A 21 -30.03 -2.24 15.33
N TYR A 22 -29.96 -2.58 16.62
CA TYR A 22 -28.86 -2.15 17.50
C TYR A 22 -27.53 -2.83 17.18
N PHE A 23 -27.57 -4.01 16.55
CA PHE A 23 -26.38 -4.76 16.11
C PHE A 23 -26.04 -4.61 14.63
N LYS A 24 -26.79 -3.81 13.84
CA LYS A 24 -26.39 -3.48 12.46
C LYS A 24 -25.22 -2.51 12.50
N SER A 25 -24.01 -3.07 12.52
CA SER A 25 -22.78 -2.33 12.23
C SER A 25 -22.96 -1.54 10.93
N PRO A 26 -22.63 -0.23 10.89
CA PRO A 26 -22.80 0.57 9.69
C PRO A 26 -21.96 -0.05 8.57
N THR A 27 -22.62 -0.53 7.52
CA THR A 27 -21.94 -1.01 6.31
C THR A 27 -21.13 0.15 5.74
N LYS A 28 -19.81 0.11 5.94
CA LYS A 28 -18.88 1.12 5.41
C LYS A 28 -19.08 1.19 3.91
N LYS A 29 -19.75 2.24 3.43
CA LYS A 29 -19.88 2.55 2.00
C LYS A 29 -18.45 2.67 1.45
N LYS A 30 -17.99 1.62 0.77
CA LYS A 30 -16.66 1.58 0.16
C LYS A 30 -16.60 2.71 -0.87
N GLY A 31 -15.76 3.72 -0.61
CA GLY A 31 -15.66 4.88 -1.49
C GLY A 31 -15.33 4.46 -2.93
N LYS A 32 -15.83 5.22 -3.92
CA LYS A 32 -15.62 4.95 -5.36
C LYS A 32 -14.13 4.68 -5.70
N GLU A 33 -13.21 5.37 -5.03
CA GLU A 33 -11.77 5.19 -5.23
C GLU A 33 -11.27 3.81 -4.80
N ALA A 34 -11.68 3.31 -3.64
CA ALA A 34 -11.27 1.99 -3.15
C ALA A 34 -11.78 0.87 -4.06
N SER A 35 -13.00 0.99 -4.57
CA SER A 35 -13.53 0.06 -5.58
C SER A 35 -12.75 0.14 -6.90
N ASN A 36 -12.30 1.33 -7.31
CA ASN A 36 -11.51 1.49 -8.54
C ASN A 36 -10.10 0.90 -8.40
N ILE A 37 -9.44 1.11 -7.25
CA ILE A 37 -8.14 0.50 -6.96
C ILE A 37 -8.24 -1.02 -6.98
N GLN A 38 -9.30 -1.58 -6.38
CA GLN A 38 -9.52 -3.02 -6.37
C GLN A 38 -9.73 -3.59 -7.78
N LYS A 39 -10.47 -2.87 -8.65
CA LYS A 39 -10.61 -3.25 -10.06
C LYS A 39 -9.28 -3.26 -10.81
N LEU A 40 -8.41 -2.27 -10.56
CA LEU A 40 -7.10 -2.16 -11.21
C LEU A 40 -6.08 -3.21 -10.71
N LEU A 41 -6.16 -3.56 -9.43
CA LEU A 41 -5.35 -4.62 -8.83
C LEU A 41 -5.80 -6.00 -9.29
N GLY A 42 -7.10 -6.24 -9.40
CA GLY A 42 -7.64 -7.58 -9.66
C GLY A 42 -7.17 -8.57 -8.60
N ASN A 43 -6.46 -9.62 -9.03
CA ASN A 43 -5.89 -10.65 -8.15
C ASN A 43 -4.41 -10.41 -7.82
N PHE A 44 -3.87 -9.24 -8.15
CA PHE A 44 -2.47 -8.92 -7.89
C PHE A 44 -2.18 -8.79 -6.39
N ASP A 45 -1.26 -9.60 -5.89
CA ASP A 45 -0.73 -9.49 -4.54
C ASP A 45 0.70 -8.93 -4.57
N TYR A 46 0.81 -7.67 -4.17
CA TYR A 46 2.08 -6.96 -4.14
C TYR A 46 3.08 -7.57 -3.14
N ASN A 47 2.63 -8.29 -2.09
CA ASN A 47 3.55 -8.92 -1.14
C ASN A 47 4.31 -10.09 -1.77
N ASN A 48 3.68 -10.75 -2.75
CA ASN A 48 4.25 -11.87 -3.47
C ASN A 48 4.89 -11.49 -4.81
N SER A 49 4.75 -10.23 -5.24
CA SER A 49 5.39 -9.68 -6.44
C SER A 49 6.90 -9.91 -6.45
N ARG A 50 7.41 -10.36 -7.59
CA ARG A 50 8.84 -10.52 -7.83
C ARG A 50 9.55 -9.17 -7.83
N ALA A 51 8.99 -8.19 -8.56
CA ALA A 51 9.56 -6.85 -8.62
C ALA A 51 9.68 -6.23 -7.22
N TRP A 52 8.67 -6.40 -6.36
CA TRP A 52 8.71 -5.85 -5.01
C TRP A 52 9.80 -6.45 -4.14
N LYS A 53 10.00 -7.77 -4.22
CA LYS A 53 11.06 -8.47 -3.46
C LYS A 53 12.44 -7.92 -3.84
N GLU A 54 12.70 -7.75 -5.13
CA GLU A 54 13.97 -7.23 -5.65
C GLU A 54 14.18 -5.75 -5.29
N ILE A 55 13.13 -4.92 -5.42
CA ILE A 55 13.18 -3.50 -5.05
C ILE A 55 13.55 -3.34 -3.56
N LYS A 56 12.97 -4.15 -2.67
CA LYS A 56 13.33 -4.12 -1.24
C LYS A 56 14.79 -4.49 -0.99
N ILE A 57 15.32 -5.45 -1.75
CA ILE A 57 16.73 -5.84 -1.64
C ILE A 57 17.65 -4.69 -2.06
N LEU A 58 17.30 -3.98 -3.14
CA LEU A 58 18.11 -2.89 -3.69
C LEU A 58 18.05 -1.60 -2.86
N PHE A 59 16.87 -1.22 -2.38
CA PHE A 59 16.64 0.11 -1.79
C PHE A 59 16.22 0.10 -0.31
N SER A 60 16.40 -1.02 0.40
CA SER A 60 15.91 -1.28 1.76
C SER A 60 14.40 -1.58 1.85
N SER A 61 14.03 -2.30 2.92
CA SER A 61 12.63 -2.58 3.26
C SER A 61 11.84 -1.32 3.62
N GLY A 62 12.53 -0.25 4.05
CA GLY A 62 11.96 1.04 4.45
C GLY A 62 11.73 2.03 3.31
N ILE A 63 11.85 1.62 2.04
CA ILE A 63 11.64 2.53 0.90
C ILE A 63 10.24 3.16 0.94
N ARG A 64 10.20 4.49 0.85
CA ARG A 64 8.97 5.29 0.93
C ARG A 64 8.26 5.32 -0.41
N HIS A 65 6.95 5.51 -0.37
CA HIS A 65 6.13 5.64 -1.58
C HIS A 65 6.60 6.77 -2.51
N THR A 66 7.01 7.91 -1.96
CA THR A 66 7.56 9.05 -2.73
C THR A 66 8.87 8.72 -3.43
N GLU A 67 9.70 7.87 -2.82
CA GLU A 67 10.96 7.40 -3.39
C GLU A 67 10.69 6.45 -4.57
N LEU A 68 9.73 5.52 -4.42
CA LEU A 68 9.29 4.67 -5.53
C LEU A 68 8.75 5.47 -6.72
N ILE A 69 7.98 6.54 -6.48
CA ILE A 69 7.51 7.43 -7.54
C ILE A 69 8.70 8.11 -8.25
N SER A 70 9.72 8.50 -7.48
CA SER A 70 10.92 9.14 -8.03
C SER A 70 11.70 8.17 -8.92
N ILE A 71 11.90 6.92 -8.47
CA ILE A 71 12.50 5.86 -9.29
C ILE A 71 11.70 5.65 -10.58
N ALA A 72 10.38 5.50 -10.48
CA ALA A 72 9.53 5.28 -11.65
C ALA A 72 9.64 6.45 -12.66
N THR A 73 9.71 7.68 -12.16
CA THR A 73 9.85 8.89 -12.99
C THR A 73 11.19 8.90 -13.75
N VAL A 74 12.27 8.53 -13.09
CA VAL A 74 13.61 8.39 -13.72
C VAL A 74 13.60 7.29 -14.76
N LEU A 75 13.04 6.12 -14.44
CA LEU A 75 12.95 4.98 -15.37
C LEU A 75 12.14 5.32 -16.63
N ILE A 76 11.02 6.04 -16.48
CA ILE A 76 10.23 6.52 -17.62
C ILE A 76 11.06 7.45 -18.51
N SER A 77 11.83 8.35 -17.90
CA SER A 77 12.59 9.37 -18.64
C SER A 77 13.76 8.78 -19.42
N ILE A 78 14.44 7.78 -18.86
CA ILE A 78 15.66 7.20 -19.46
C ILE A 78 15.31 6.06 -20.44
N TYR A 79 14.27 5.26 -20.14
CA TYR A 79 13.99 4.00 -20.85
C TYR A 79 12.65 4.00 -21.60
N ASN A 80 12.02 5.17 -21.74
CA ASN A 80 10.77 5.35 -22.47
C ASN A 80 9.66 4.38 -22.04
N LEU A 81 9.56 4.13 -20.72
CA LEU A 81 8.53 3.26 -20.15
C LEU A 81 7.16 3.95 -20.16
N PRO A 82 6.05 3.17 -20.09
CA PRO A 82 4.72 3.72 -19.98
C PRO A 82 4.58 4.66 -18.76
N LYS A 83 3.95 5.82 -18.95
CA LYS A 83 3.75 6.78 -17.85
C LYS A 83 2.97 6.15 -16.68
N VAL A 84 3.40 6.40 -15.45
CA VAL A 84 2.62 5.99 -14.26
C VAL A 84 1.33 6.81 -14.21
N SER A 85 0.20 6.14 -14.32
CA SER A 85 -1.10 6.82 -14.26
C SER A 85 -1.39 7.37 -12.85
N ARG A 86 -2.27 8.37 -12.77
CA ARG A 86 -2.66 9.02 -11.49
C ARG A 86 -3.02 8.03 -10.37
N PRO A 87 -3.84 6.98 -10.57
CA PRO A 87 -4.15 6.03 -9.49
C PRO A 87 -2.92 5.23 -9.05
N HIS A 88 -2.03 4.86 -9.97
CA HIS A 88 -0.81 4.12 -9.66
C HIS A 88 0.19 4.98 -8.87
N ARG A 89 0.24 6.31 -9.11
CA ARG A 89 1.03 7.24 -8.30
C ARG A 89 0.50 7.47 -6.88
N ARG A 90 -0.76 7.13 -6.60
CA ARG A 90 -1.41 7.39 -5.29
C ARG A 90 -1.48 6.14 -4.43
N SER A 91 -1.57 4.97 -5.05
CA SER A 91 -1.75 3.69 -4.37
C SER A 91 -0.47 2.87 -4.46
N PHE A 92 0.13 2.59 -3.30
CA PHE A 92 1.35 1.82 -3.21
C PHE A 92 1.24 0.44 -3.89
N PRO A 93 0.19 -0.38 -3.65
CA PRO A 93 0.04 -1.66 -4.34
C PRO A 93 -0.03 -1.53 -5.87
N LEU A 94 -0.72 -0.49 -6.38
CA LEU A 94 -0.78 -0.23 -7.82
C LEU A 94 0.57 0.24 -8.37
N LEU A 95 1.32 1.03 -7.62
CA LEU A 95 2.66 1.43 -8.04
C LEU A 95 3.55 0.21 -8.18
N VAL A 96 3.53 -0.68 -7.19
CA VAL A 96 4.27 -1.96 -7.24
C VAL A 96 3.81 -2.82 -8.42
N LYS A 97 2.50 -2.89 -8.68
CA LYS A 97 1.97 -3.57 -9.87
C LYS A 97 2.55 -3.00 -11.17
N TRP A 98 2.65 -1.67 -11.29
CA TRP A 98 3.28 -1.06 -12.47
C TRP A 98 4.76 -1.47 -12.62
N PHE A 99 5.51 -1.58 -11.52
CA PHE A 99 6.88 -2.11 -11.57
C PHE A 99 6.92 -3.57 -12.01
N ASP A 100 6.01 -4.40 -11.50
CA ASP A 100 5.92 -5.82 -11.84
C ASP A 100 5.53 -6.02 -13.32
N ASP A 101 4.52 -5.29 -13.80
CA ASP A 101 4.05 -5.30 -15.20
C ASP A 101 5.16 -4.88 -16.19
N ASN A 102 6.15 -4.10 -15.74
CA ASN A 102 7.27 -3.60 -16.58
C ASN A 102 8.62 -4.22 -16.17
N TRP A 103 8.63 -5.26 -15.33
CA TRP A 103 9.84 -5.71 -14.65
C TRP A 103 10.94 -6.17 -15.60
N GLU A 104 10.58 -6.84 -16.70
CA GLU A 104 11.55 -7.31 -17.71
C GLU A 104 12.43 -6.18 -18.26
N LYS A 105 11.86 -4.98 -18.42
CA LYS A 105 12.59 -3.79 -18.89
C LYS A 105 13.32 -3.08 -17.75
N ILE A 106 12.81 -3.17 -16.54
CA ILE A 106 13.34 -2.45 -15.36
C ILE A 106 14.52 -3.19 -14.73
N GLN A 107 14.44 -4.52 -14.62
CA GLN A 107 15.41 -5.37 -13.94
C GLN A 107 16.88 -5.12 -14.34
N PRO A 108 17.28 -5.04 -15.64
CA PRO A 108 18.69 -4.88 -16.00
C PRO A 108 19.28 -3.51 -15.66
N ILE A 109 18.44 -2.57 -15.24
CA ILE A 109 18.76 -1.14 -15.15
C ILE A 109 18.61 -0.64 -13.72
N ILE A 110 17.62 -1.14 -12.98
CA ILE A 110 17.27 -0.62 -11.66
C ILE A 110 18.42 -0.70 -10.66
N SER A 111 19.32 -1.67 -10.81
CA SER A 111 20.56 -1.80 -10.02
C SER A 111 21.58 -0.68 -10.26
N LYS A 112 21.45 0.08 -11.36
CA LYS A 112 22.30 1.24 -11.67
C LYS A 112 21.75 2.54 -11.07
N ILE A 113 20.57 2.51 -10.48
CA ILE A 113 19.94 3.67 -9.84
C ILE A 113 20.30 3.66 -8.37
N SER A 114 20.81 4.78 -7.87
CA SER A 114 21.02 4.99 -6.43
C SER A 114 20.13 6.12 -5.96
N LEU A 115 19.30 5.84 -4.95
CA LEU A 115 18.55 6.87 -4.25
C LEU A 115 19.47 7.55 -3.24
N LEU A 116 19.41 8.87 -3.19
CA LEU A 116 20.17 9.67 -2.24
C LEU A 116 19.20 10.39 -1.31
N ASP A 117 19.51 10.42 -0.01
CA ASP A 117 18.79 11.26 0.93
C ASP A 117 19.21 12.74 0.77
N LYS A 118 18.61 13.64 1.55
CA LYS A 118 18.87 15.09 1.54
C LYS A 118 20.36 15.43 1.71
N GLU A 119 21.10 14.58 2.42
CA GLU A 119 22.54 14.73 2.68
C GLU A 119 23.42 14.07 1.61
N ARG A 120 22.82 13.63 0.48
CA ARG A 120 23.49 12.88 -0.60
C ARG A 120 24.06 11.52 -0.18
N VAL A 121 23.55 10.96 0.92
CA VAL A 121 23.90 9.61 1.37
C VAL A 121 23.01 8.58 0.65
N PRO A 122 23.58 7.48 0.11
CA PRO A 122 22.79 6.43 -0.53
C PRO A 122 21.78 5.79 0.42
N ILE A 123 20.51 5.74 0.00
CA ILE A 123 19.46 5.00 0.69
C ILE A 123 19.57 3.53 0.27
N ASN A 124 20.14 2.72 1.16
CA ASN A 124 20.32 1.29 0.99
C ASN A 124 19.98 0.54 2.29
N SER A 125 20.11 -0.78 2.27
CA SER A 125 19.86 -1.68 3.41
C SER A 125 20.65 -1.34 4.67
N GLN A 126 21.78 -0.63 4.55
CA GLN A 126 22.62 -0.24 5.69
C GLN A 126 21.99 0.89 6.53
N ARG A 127 21.03 1.63 5.96
CA ARG A 127 20.29 2.68 6.69
C ARG A 127 19.53 2.13 7.90
N GLU A 128 18.99 0.92 7.79
CA GLU A 128 18.21 0.28 8.87
C GLU A 128 19.03 0.07 10.15
N MET A 129 20.37 0.03 10.05
CA MET A 129 21.27 -0.10 11.20
C MET A 129 21.53 1.22 11.92
N CYS A 130 21.34 2.37 11.26
CA CYS A 130 21.63 3.69 11.83
C CYS A 130 20.43 4.34 12.53
N ASP A 131 19.20 4.03 12.10
CA ASP A 131 17.98 4.64 12.68
C ASP A 131 17.61 4.05 14.07
N ASN A 132 18.16 2.89 14.47
CA ASN A 132 17.93 2.26 15.78
C ASN A 132 18.82 2.80 16.93
N LYS A 133 19.50 3.93 16.74
CA LYS A 133 20.38 4.54 17.76
C LYS A 133 19.86 5.84 18.37
N LYS A 134 18.55 6.11 18.30
CA LYS A 134 17.93 7.27 18.96
C LYS A 134 17.05 6.86 20.13
#